data_AF-A0A7X9G7I7-F1
#
_entry.id   AF-A0A7X9G7I7-F1
#
_cell.length_a   1.000
_cell.length_b   1.000
_cell.length_c   1.000
_cell.angle_alpha   90.00
_cell.angle_beta   90.00
_cell.angle_gamma   90.00
#
_symmetry.space_group_name_H-M   'P 1'
#
loop_
_entity.id
_entity.type
_entity.pdbx_description
1 polymer ?
#
loop_
_entity_poly.entity_id
_entity_poly.type
_entity_poly.pdbx_seq_one_letter_code
_entity_poly.pdbx_strand_id
1 'polypeptide(L)'
;VKTWDGVSYRADSDRFCVNVYNFSDAEQRIAPELQLPAGVSVAQAPAEAALVLPPRSETPLVWTLDFSGCKDAYYRIRLHDTGFPLAGCTVPFVNWSFMAKTTFDFMNPERWRQNSSGASTFSFDAVEQALKVSTTFAGSNSDRWVFPEYVLDAGSEQLANAVGIGFSIKVKRGGNAGRIWAPLVMMAYQDENEKGKYDGLRYTDPQDEWREVFVSFNPDRAGLYKMIRVGMCTSSDQIDYWLKDVVIYFRP
;
A
#
# COMPACT_ATOMS: atom_id res chain seq x y z
N VAL A 1 6.78 9.45 18.18
CA VAL A 1 7.29 8.96 16.87
C VAL A 1 6.18 9.21 15.87
N LYS A 2 6.35 10.14 14.92
CA LYS A 2 5.34 10.37 13.88
C LYS A 2 5.24 9.08 13.07
N THR A 3 4.08 8.42 13.11
CA THR A 3 3.77 7.32 12.21
C THR A 3 3.85 7.88 10.80
N TRP A 4 4.70 7.27 9.99
CA TRP A 4 4.72 7.56 8.57
C TRP A 4 3.54 6.75 8.02
N ASP A 5 2.42 7.43 7.74
CA ASP A 5 1.12 6.77 7.54
C ASP A 5 0.99 6.03 6.19
N GLY A 6 2.07 5.93 5.41
CA GLY A 6 2.24 4.99 4.31
C GLY A 6 1.29 4.97 3.14
N VAL A 7 0.24 5.79 3.17
CA VAL A 7 -0.66 5.99 2.05
C VAL A 7 -0.07 7.06 1.14
N SER A 8 0.81 6.64 0.23
CA SER A 8 1.06 7.42 -0.98
C SER A 8 0.15 6.88 -2.07
N TYR A 9 -0.74 7.74 -2.56
CA TYR A 9 -1.59 7.41 -3.70
C TYR A 9 -0.71 7.28 -4.96
N ARG A 10 -1.00 6.28 -5.79
CA ARG A 10 -0.31 6.06 -7.06
C ARG A 10 -0.77 7.12 -8.05
N ALA A 11 0.19 7.74 -8.74
CA ALA A 11 -0.02 8.77 -9.76
C ALA A 11 -0.65 8.26 -11.07
N ASP A 12 -0.85 6.94 -11.21
CA ASP A 12 -1.39 6.30 -12.40
C ASP A 12 -2.93 6.26 -12.42
N SER A 13 -3.57 6.55 -11.29
CA SER A 13 -4.97 6.91 -11.26
C SER A 13 -5.07 8.42 -11.43
N ASP A 14 -5.61 8.82 -12.57
CA ASP A 14 -6.06 10.18 -12.81
C ASP A 14 -7.16 10.59 -11.80
N ARG A 15 -7.80 9.63 -11.12
CA ARG A 15 -8.87 9.90 -10.17
C ARG A 15 -8.37 10.24 -8.76
N PHE A 16 -8.62 11.47 -8.33
CA PHE A 16 -8.50 11.90 -6.94
C PHE A 16 -9.88 11.89 -6.26
N CYS A 17 -10.08 10.98 -5.32
CA CYS A 17 -11.35 10.81 -4.60
C CYS A 17 -11.18 11.15 -3.11
N VAL A 18 -12.09 11.96 -2.57
CA VAL A 18 -12.16 12.26 -1.13
C VAL A 18 -13.61 12.16 -0.66
N ASN A 19 -13.81 11.64 0.55
CA ASN A 19 -15.12 11.66 1.18
C ASN A 19 -15.20 12.86 2.11
N VAL A 20 -16.20 13.71 1.90
CA VAL A 20 -16.47 14.85 2.77
C VAL A 20 -17.63 14.51 3.68
N TYR A 21 -17.43 14.75 4.97
CA TYR A 21 -18.42 14.45 6.00
C TYR A 21 -18.98 15.74 6.59
N ASN A 22 -20.30 15.84 6.63
CA ASN A 22 -20.98 16.84 7.47
C ASN A 22 -21.36 16.18 8.80
N PHE A 23 -20.59 16.46 9.84
CA PHE A 23 -20.87 15.95 11.19
C PHE A 23 -21.89 16.79 11.96
N SER A 24 -22.39 17.89 11.42
CA SER A 24 -23.36 18.76 12.11
C SER A 24 -24.81 18.30 11.92
N ASP A 25 -25.71 18.85 12.72
CA ASP A 25 -27.16 18.67 12.60
C ASP A 25 -27.82 19.67 11.63
N ALA A 26 -27.03 20.54 10.99
CA ALA A 26 -27.50 21.53 10.03
C ALA A 26 -26.87 21.29 8.64
N GLU A 27 -27.49 21.84 7.61
CA GLU A 27 -26.87 21.86 6.28
C GLU A 27 -25.57 22.67 6.30
N GLN A 28 -24.56 22.18 5.59
CA GLN A 28 -23.29 22.87 5.42
C GLN A 28 -23.05 23.14 3.95
N ARG A 29 -22.75 24.39 3.61
CA ARG A 29 -22.34 24.75 2.25
C ARG A 29 -20.83 24.72 2.17
N ILE A 30 -20.30 23.99 1.19
CA ILE A 30 -18.87 23.92 0.91
C ILE A 30 -18.61 24.34 -0.55
N ALA A 31 -17.40 24.80 -0.81
CA ALA A 31 -16.86 25.09 -2.13
C ALA A 31 -15.43 24.56 -2.17
N PRO A 32 -15.25 23.24 -2.41
CA PRO A 32 -13.97 22.57 -2.34
C PRO A 32 -13.07 22.92 -3.52
N GLU A 33 -11.80 23.18 -3.24
CA GLU A 33 -10.78 23.56 -4.22
C GLU A 33 -9.50 22.74 -4.02
N LEU A 34 -8.84 22.41 -5.14
CA LEU A 34 -7.54 21.77 -5.15
C LEU A 34 -6.44 22.78 -5.45
N GLN A 35 -5.46 22.85 -4.57
CA GLN A 35 -4.15 23.41 -4.87
C GLN A 35 -3.24 22.29 -5.37
N LEU A 36 -2.85 22.40 -6.64
CA LEU A 36 -2.08 21.39 -7.37
C LEU A 36 -0.60 21.76 -7.45
N PRO A 37 0.30 20.76 -7.55
CA PRO A 37 1.71 20.99 -7.83
C PRO A 37 1.92 21.47 -9.28
N ALA A 38 3.11 21.99 -9.58
CA ALA A 38 3.44 22.45 -10.92
C ALA A 38 3.33 21.31 -11.96
N GLY A 39 2.70 21.60 -13.10
CA GLY A 39 2.53 20.64 -14.18
C GLY A 39 1.38 19.64 -13.99
N VAL A 40 0.61 19.73 -12.90
CA VAL A 40 -0.64 18.97 -12.71
C VAL A 40 -1.82 19.89 -12.96
N SER A 41 -2.84 19.39 -13.65
CA SER A 41 -4.07 20.14 -13.93
C SER A 41 -5.33 19.32 -13.66
N VAL A 42 -6.48 19.99 -13.51
CA VAL A 42 -7.77 19.32 -13.39
C VAL A 42 -8.34 19.07 -14.79
N ALA A 43 -8.45 17.79 -15.17
CA ALA A 43 -9.13 17.38 -16.39
C ALA A 43 -10.66 17.36 -16.21
N GLN A 44 -11.14 16.97 -15.02
CA GLN A 44 -12.54 16.99 -14.65
C GLN A 44 -12.72 17.30 -13.17
N ALA A 45 -13.61 18.22 -12.84
CA ALA A 45 -14.00 18.55 -11.46
C ALA A 45 -15.39 17.97 -11.13
N PRO A 46 -15.79 17.91 -9.85
CA PRO A 46 -17.18 17.72 -9.47
C PRO A 46 -18.10 18.72 -10.22
N ALA A 47 -19.30 18.26 -10.58
CA ALA A 47 -20.21 19.03 -11.44
C ALA A 47 -20.59 20.40 -10.85
N GLU A 48 -20.67 20.50 -9.53
CA GLU A 48 -20.98 21.74 -8.81
C GLU A 48 -19.74 22.29 -8.11
N ALA A 49 -19.43 23.57 -8.35
CA ALA A 49 -18.33 24.27 -7.70
C ALA A 49 -18.60 24.54 -6.20
N ALA A 50 -19.87 24.57 -5.80
CA ALA A 50 -20.29 24.65 -4.42
C ALA A 50 -21.42 23.64 -4.17
N LEU A 51 -21.33 22.91 -3.06
CA LEU A 51 -22.24 21.83 -2.71
C LEU A 51 -22.91 22.13 -1.37
N VAL A 52 -24.16 21.69 -1.23
CA VAL A 52 -24.86 21.67 0.07
C VAL A 52 -24.80 20.25 0.60
N LEU A 53 -24.12 20.07 1.73
CA LEU A 53 -24.04 18.80 2.45
C LEU A 53 -25.21 18.70 3.43
N PRO A 54 -26.07 17.67 3.31
CA PRO A 54 -27.11 17.42 4.31
C PRO A 54 -26.53 17.18 5.72
N PRO A 55 -27.32 17.35 6.79
CA PRO A 55 -26.92 16.95 8.13
C PRO A 55 -26.48 15.49 8.19
N ARG A 56 -25.44 15.19 8.97
CA ARG A 56 -24.95 13.82 9.22
C ARG A 56 -24.69 12.99 7.95
N SER A 57 -24.22 13.63 6.88
CA SER A 57 -24.02 12.99 5.59
C SER A 57 -22.56 12.74 5.24
N GLU A 58 -22.36 11.84 4.29
CA GLU A 58 -21.12 11.63 3.56
C GLU A 58 -21.36 11.93 2.08
N THR A 59 -20.46 12.66 1.45
CA THR A 59 -20.53 12.96 0.01
C THR A 59 -19.16 12.74 -0.62
N PRO A 60 -19.02 11.79 -1.57
CA PRO A 60 -17.77 11.57 -2.28
C PRO A 60 -17.59 12.68 -3.32
N LEU A 61 -16.40 13.26 -3.35
CA LEU A 61 -15.95 14.18 -4.38
C LEU A 61 -14.86 13.51 -5.20
N VAL A 62 -14.96 13.65 -6.52
CA VAL A 62 -14.05 13.02 -7.47
C VAL A 62 -13.56 14.07 -8.45
N TRP A 63 -12.25 14.19 -8.54
CA TRP A 63 -11.57 14.91 -9.62
C TRP A 63 -10.85 13.92 -10.52
N THR A 64 -10.78 14.24 -11.79
CA THR A 64 -9.84 13.64 -12.74
C THR A 64 -8.71 14.65 -12.95
N LEU A 65 -7.47 14.22 -12.76
CA LEU A 65 -6.26 15.02 -12.81
C LEU A 65 -5.38 14.56 -13.98
N ASP A 66 -4.83 15.52 -14.71
CA ASP A 66 -3.79 15.27 -15.69
C ASP A 66 -2.41 15.54 -15.06
N PHE A 67 -1.60 14.49 -15.01
CA PHE A 67 -0.24 14.51 -14.47
C PHE A 67 0.84 14.61 -15.56
N SER A 68 0.48 14.74 -16.84
CA SER A 68 1.42 14.70 -17.98
C SER A 68 2.54 15.74 -17.90
N GLY A 69 2.30 16.89 -17.28
CA GLY A 69 3.29 17.95 -17.07
C GLY A 69 4.08 17.82 -15.76
N CYS A 70 3.71 16.89 -14.86
CA CYS A 70 4.34 16.74 -13.56
C CYS A 70 5.72 16.09 -13.71
N LYS A 71 6.76 16.77 -13.23
CA LYS A 71 8.15 16.28 -13.26
C LYS A 71 8.66 15.85 -11.89
N ASP A 72 7.88 16.08 -10.85
CA ASP A 72 8.27 15.80 -9.48
C ASP A 72 7.99 14.33 -9.14
N ALA A 73 8.99 13.65 -8.59
CA ALA A 73 8.83 12.29 -8.07
C ALA A 73 7.99 12.26 -6.77
N TYR A 74 7.97 13.38 -6.04
CA TYR A 74 7.18 13.60 -4.84
C TYR A 74 6.42 14.90 -4.95
N TYR A 75 5.11 14.85 -4.75
CA TYR A 75 4.29 16.04 -4.78
C TYR A 75 3.15 15.94 -3.77
N ARG A 76 2.48 17.07 -3.54
CA ARG A 76 1.39 17.20 -2.59
C ARG A 76 0.21 17.86 -3.28
N ILE A 77 -0.97 17.29 -3.08
CA ILE A 77 -2.23 17.93 -3.46
C ILE A 77 -2.87 18.43 -2.17
N ARG A 78 -3.26 19.69 -2.14
CA ARG A 78 -3.98 20.25 -0.99
C ARG A 78 -5.43 20.48 -1.36
N LEU A 79 -6.33 19.89 -0.58
CA LEU A 79 -7.76 20.15 -0.62
C LEU A 79 -8.12 21.15 0.48
N HIS A 80 -8.84 22.21 0.12
CA HIS A 80 -9.39 23.16 1.09
C HIS A 80 -10.77 23.65 0.62
N ASP A 81 -11.46 24.36 1.51
CA ASP A 81 -12.67 25.09 1.15
C ASP A 81 -12.31 26.54 0.79
N THR A 82 -12.96 27.14 -0.22
CA THR A 82 -12.70 28.54 -0.61
C THR A 82 -13.06 29.54 0.49
N GLY A 83 -14.08 29.25 1.31
CA GLY A 83 -14.46 30.07 2.45
C GLY A 83 -13.47 29.97 3.63
N PHE A 84 -12.67 28.91 3.67
CA PHE A 84 -11.70 28.63 4.73
C PHE A 84 -10.34 28.21 4.15
N PRO A 85 -9.64 29.08 3.41
CA PRO A 85 -8.47 28.69 2.61
C PRO A 85 -7.28 28.21 3.46
N LEU A 86 -7.25 28.52 4.76
CA LEU A 86 -6.22 28.02 5.68
C LEU A 86 -6.56 26.63 6.26
N ALA A 87 -7.84 26.26 6.33
CA ALA A 87 -8.29 24.95 6.77
C ALA A 87 -8.31 23.99 5.57
N GLY A 88 -7.36 23.05 5.53
CA GLY A 88 -7.25 22.11 4.43
C GLY A 88 -6.45 20.87 4.78
N CYS A 89 -6.65 19.82 4.00
CA CYS A 89 -5.90 18.57 4.08
C CYS A 89 -4.85 18.55 2.98
N THR A 90 -3.65 18.07 3.29
CA THR A 90 -2.59 17.86 2.29
C THR A 90 -2.32 16.38 2.14
N VAL A 91 -2.48 15.89 0.93
CA VAL A 91 -2.30 14.48 0.58
C VAL A 91 -0.97 14.33 -0.17
N PRO A 92 -0.02 13.53 0.34
CA PRO A 92 1.23 13.25 -0.35
C PRO A 92 1.06 12.19 -1.45
N PHE A 93 1.81 12.36 -2.54
CA PHE A 93 1.84 11.45 -3.69
C PHE A 93 3.28 11.12 -4.08
N VAL A 94 3.44 9.95 -4.69
CA VAL A 94 4.71 9.47 -5.25
C VAL A 94 4.49 9.05 -6.69
N ASN A 95 5.29 9.62 -7.60
CA ASN A 95 5.33 9.15 -8.99
C ASN A 95 6.33 7.99 -9.13
N TRP A 96 5.83 6.76 -9.01
CA TRP A 96 6.61 5.53 -9.12
C TRP A 96 7.25 5.30 -10.48
N SER A 97 6.76 5.95 -11.54
CA SER A 97 7.33 5.80 -12.90
C SER A 97 8.70 6.49 -13.06
N PHE A 98 8.99 7.51 -12.24
CA PHE A 98 10.27 8.22 -12.26
C PHE A 98 11.32 7.61 -11.33
N MET A 99 10.95 6.61 -10.54
CA MET A 99 11.84 5.98 -9.58
C MET A 99 12.70 4.91 -10.26
N ALA A 100 13.97 4.84 -9.87
CA ALA A 100 14.83 3.71 -10.24
C ALA A 100 14.26 2.42 -9.62
N LYS A 101 14.33 1.32 -10.36
CA LYS A 101 13.76 0.02 -9.94
C LYS A 101 14.86 -1.02 -9.84
N THR A 102 14.82 -1.80 -8.77
CA THR A 102 15.66 -2.99 -8.60
C THR A 102 14.79 -4.16 -8.20
N THR A 103 15.08 -5.33 -8.74
CA THR A 103 14.51 -6.60 -8.28
C THR A 103 15.60 -7.41 -7.61
N PHE A 104 15.23 -8.13 -6.56
CA PHE A 104 16.08 -9.13 -5.92
C PHE A 104 15.53 -10.52 -6.26
N ASP A 105 16.03 -11.55 -5.58
CA ASP A 105 15.62 -12.92 -5.84
C ASP A 105 14.28 -13.29 -5.16
N PHE A 106 13.28 -12.41 -5.25
CA PHE A 106 11.98 -12.57 -4.57
C PHE A 106 11.20 -13.79 -5.05
N MET A 107 11.42 -14.24 -6.28
CA MET A 107 10.72 -15.39 -6.87
C MET A 107 11.35 -16.74 -6.50
N ASN A 108 12.55 -16.74 -5.90
CA ASN A 108 13.19 -17.95 -5.43
C ASN A 108 12.61 -18.36 -4.06
N PRO A 109 11.93 -19.52 -3.97
CA PRO A 109 11.33 -19.98 -2.72
C PRO A 109 12.33 -20.18 -1.58
N GLU A 110 13.59 -20.52 -1.88
CA GLU A 110 14.63 -20.78 -0.88
C GLU A 110 15.07 -19.52 -0.13
N ARG A 111 14.78 -18.33 -0.68
CA ARG A 111 15.04 -17.04 -0.04
C ARG A 111 14.02 -16.67 1.04
N TRP A 112 12.90 -17.41 1.10
CA TRP A 112 11.83 -17.17 2.05
C TRP A 112 11.89 -18.14 3.20
N ARG A 113 11.83 -17.62 4.42
CA ARG A 113 11.73 -18.43 5.63
C ARG A 113 10.36 -18.28 6.28
N GLN A 114 9.96 -19.32 7.00
CA GLN A 114 8.70 -19.34 7.71
C GLN A 114 8.68 -18.27 8.80
N ASN A 115 7.58 -17.52 8.81
CA ASN A 115 7.15 -16.69 9.91
C ASN A 115 5.62 -16.65 9.82
N SER A 116 5.00 -17.62 10.49
CA SER A 116 3.56 -17.78 10.52
C SER A 116 3.15 -18.52 11.79
N SER A 117 1.91 -18.33 12.20
CA SER A 117 1.27 -19.13 13.26
C SER A 117 0.96 -20.57 12.82
N GLY A 118 1.18 -20.93 11.55
CA GLY A 118 0.88 -22.23 10.96
C GLY A 118 2.12 -22.89 10.37
N ALA A 119 1.90 -23.97 9.60
CA ALA A 119 2.95 -24.56 8.78
C ALA A 119 2.91 -23.93 7.39
N SER A 120 4.01 -23.28 6.99
CA SER A 120 4.10 -22.61 5.68
C SER A 120 5.00 -23.36 4.71
N THR A 121 4.65 -23.34 3.43
CA THR A 121 5.49 -23.79 2.33
C THR A 121 5.61 -22.69 1.27
N PHE A 122 6.77 -22.67 0.61
CA PHE A 122 7.12 -21.72 -0.44
C PHE A 122 7.48 -22.50 -1.69
N SER A 123 6.93 -22.12 -2.83
CA SER A 123 7.22 -22.77 -4.12
C SER A 123 7.07 -21.78 -5.26
N PHE A 124 7.83 -21.96 -6.34
CA PHE A 124 7.60 -21.22 -7.57
C PHE A 124 6.49 -21.93 -8.37
N ASP A 125 5.40 -21.23 -8.62
CA ASP A 125 4.30 -21.71 -9.43
C ASP A 125 4.54 -21.33 -10.90
N ALA A 126 4.87 -22.31 -11.73
CA ALA A 126 5.19 -22.10 -13.14
C ALA A 126 3.98 -21.69 -13.99
N VAL A 127 2.75 -21.94 -13.57
CA VAL A 127 1.55 -21.49 -14.31
C VAL A 127 1.32 -20.02 -14.04
N GLU A 128 1.42 -19.62 -12.79
CA GLU A 128 1.20 -18.23 -12.36
C GLU A 128 2.42 -17.32 -12.60
N GLN A 129 3.60 -17.92 -12.83
CA GLN A 129 4.90 -17.26 -12.87
C GLN A 129 5.14 -16.42 -11.60
N ALA A 130 4.90 -17.06 -10.45
CA ALA A 130 4.84 -16.37 -9.18
C ALA A 130 5.35 -17.24 -8.02
N LEU A 131 5.84 -16.57 -6.97
CA LEU A 131 6.05 -17.22 -5.68
C LEU A 131 4.68 -17.54 -5.07
N LYS A 132 4.42 -18.82 -4.82
CA LYS A 132 3.28 -19.28 -4.03
C LYS A 132 3.67 -19.43 -2.57
N VAL A 133 2.86 -18.85 -1.70
CA VAL A 133 2.88 -19.07 -0.26
C VAL A 133 1.63 -19.86 0.11
N SER A 134 1.82 -21.02 0.71
CA SER A 134 0.72 -21.84 1.24
C SER A 134 0.92 -22.01 2.74
N THR A 135 -0.14 -21.84 3.53
CA THR A 135 -0.07 -22.02 4.98
C THR A 135 -1.32 -22.70 5.49
N THR A 136 -1.12 -23.75 6.28
CA THR A 136 -2.18 -24.47 7.00
C THR A 136 -2.06 -24.17 8.50
N PHE A 137 -3.18 -23.82 9.11
CA PHE A 137 -3.29 -23.55 10.53
C PHE A 137 -3.94 -24.76 11.22
N ALA A 138 -3.36 -25.21 12.34
CA ALA A 138 -3.97 -26.26 13.14
C ALA A 138 -5.28 -25.76 13.78
N GLY A 139 -6.23 -26.66 14.02
CA GLY A 139 -7.57 -26.31 14.50
C GLY A 139 -7.63 -25.55 15.85
N SER A 140 -6.55 -25.54 16.64
CA SER A 140 -6.45 -24.79 17.90
C SER A 140 -5.94 -23.36 17.76
N ASN A 141 -5.52 -22.92 16.56
CA ASN A 141 -4.91 -21.61 16.38
C ASN A 141 -5.99 -20.52 16.32
N SER A 142 -6.13 -19.76 17.41
CA SER A 142 -7.00 -18.58 17.47
C SER A 142 -6.46 -17.43 16.62
N ASP A 143 -5.13 -17.30 16.54
CA ASP A 143 -4.44 -16.30 15.73
C ASP A 143 -3.84 -16.96 14.48
N ARG A 144 -4.29 -16.52 13.31
CA ARG A 144 -3.96 -17.13 12.01
C ARG A 144 -3.33 -16.10 11.09
N TRP A 145 -2.05 -15.87 11.33
CA TRP A 145 -1.20 -14.92 10.60
C TRP A 145 -0.12 -15.63 9.81
N VAL A 146 0.21 -15.07 8.63
CA VAL A 146 1.30 -15.51 7.75
C VAL A 146 2.04 -14.28 7.20
N PHE A 147 3.32 -14.14 7.53
CA PHE A 147 4.18 -13.03 7.10
C PHE A 147 5.59 -13.54 6.79
N PRO A 148 5.76 -14.36 5.73
CA PRO A 148 7.04 -14.97 5.40
C PRO A 148 8.13 -13.92 5.22
N GLU A 149 9.34 -14.32 5.54
CA GLU A 149 10.45 -13.41 5.71
C GLU A 149 11.45 -13.56 4.56
N TYR A 150 11.71 -12.46 3.87
CA TYR A 150 12.78 -12.31 2.91
C TYR A 150 13.92 -11.55 3.58
N VAL A 151 14.98 -12.27 3.96
CA VAL A 151 16.16 -11.66 4.61
C VAL A 151 17.06 -11.07 3.54
N LEU A 152 17.41 -9.80 3.69
CA LEU A 152 18.25 -9.10 2.74
C LEU A 152 19.69 -9.59 2.86
N ASP A 153 20.31 -9.91 1.73
CA ASP A 153 21.75 -10.08 1.65
C ASP A 153 22.44 -8.73 1.88
N ALA A 154 23.19 -8.61 2.99
CA ALA A 154 23.83 -7.34 3.35
C ALA A 154 24.85 -6.85 2.32
N GLY A 155 25.40 -7.74 1.49
CA GLY A 155 26.37 -7.42 0.45
C GLY A 155 25.75 -6.92 -0.85
N SER A 156 24.57 -7.42 -1.22
CA SER A 156 23.97 -7.14 -2.55
C SER A 156 22.57 -6.54 -2.52
N GLU A 157 21.82 -6.64 -1.42
CA GLU A 157 20.40 -6.26 -1.34
C GLU A 157 20.19 -5.09 -0.36
N GLN A 158 20.85 -3.98 -0.65
CA GLN A 158 20.80 -2.78 0.19
C GLN A 158 19.60 -1.90 -0.14
N LEU A 159 18.95 -1.38 0.90
CA LEU A 159 17.78 -0.51 0.77
C LEU A 159 18.08 0.97 1.08
N ALA A 160 19.36 1.37 1.13
CA ALA A 160 19.71 2.77 1.30
C ALA A 160 19.09 3.61 0.17
N ASN A 161 18.40 4.70 0.52
CA ASN A 161 17.62 5.55 -0.40
C ASN A 161 16.42 4.89 -1.09
N ALA A 162 16.04 3.68 -0.69
CA ALA A 162 14.79 3.09 -1.15
C ALA A 162 13.59 3.87 -0.59
N VAL A 163 12.51 3.91 -1.36
CA VAL A 163 11.33 4.76 -1.09
C VAL A 163 10.05 3.96 -1.02
N GLY A 164 10.09 2.71 -1.47
CA GLY A 164 8.94 1.83 -1.46
C GLY A 164 9.21 0.49 -2.13
N ILE A 165 8.18 -0.34 -2.10
CA ILE A 165 8.10 -1.64 -2.74
C ILE A 165 6.82 -1.68 -3.58
N GLY A 166 6.91 -2.27 -4.77
CA GLY A 166 5.77 -2.63 -5.60
C GLY A 166 5.75 -4.12 -5.87
N PHE A 167 4.56 -4.68 -6.03
CA PHE A 167 4.37 -6.09 -6.36
C PHE A 167 2.96 -6.36 -6.87
N SER A 168 2.78 -7.49 -7.55
CA SER A 168 1.48 -8.05 -7.89
C SER A 168 1.14 -9.15 -6.88
N ILE A 169 -0.08 -9.13 -6.35
CA ILE A 169 -0.57 -10.15 -5.40
C ILE A 169 -1.96 -10.63 -5.78
N LYS A 170 -2.21 -11.92 -5.54
CA LYS A 170 -3.56 -12.49 -5.48
C LYS A 170 -3.64 -13.56 -4.41
N VAL A 171 -4.84 -13.85 -3.93
CA VAL A 171 -5.11 -14.86 -2.91
C VAL A 171 -6.16 -15.82 -3.42
N LYS A 172 -6.00 -17.13 -3.15
CA LYS A 172 -7.01 -18.12 -3.51
C LYS A 172 -8.25 -17.86 -2.67
N ARG A 173 -9.34 -17.44 -3.31
CA ARG A 173 -10.67 -17.39 -2.69
C ARG A 173 -11.50 -18.56 -3.20
N GLY A 174 -12.00 -19.41 -2.32
CA GLY A 174 -12.88 -20.53 -2.66
C GLY A 174 -13.65 -21.04 -1.44
N GLY A 175 -14.93 -21.39 -1.61
CA GLY A 175 -15.80 -21.87 -0.53
C GLY A 175 -16.10 -20.82 0.55
N ASN A 176 -16.14 -21.23 1.83
CA ASN A 176 -16.12 -20.34 3.00
C ASN A 176 -14.75 -19.62 3.10
N ALA A 177 -14.40 -18.82 2.09
CA ALA A 177 -13.19 -18.04 2.08
C ALA A 177 -13.22 -17.12 3.30
N GLY A 178 -12.40 -17.45 4.30
CA GLY A 178 -12.29 -16.72 5.53
C GLY A 178 -11.97 -15.24 5.28
N ARG A 179 -12.37 -14.41 6.24
CA ARG A 179 -12.06 -12.99 6.23
C ARG A 179 -10.55 -12.82 6.20
N ILE A 180 -10.05 -11.97 5.30
CA ILE A 180 -8.67 -11.49 5.31
C ILE A 180 -8.62 -10.16 6.08
N TRP A 181 -7.58 -9.97 6.88
CA TRP A 181 -7.29 -8.68 7.50
C TRP A 181 -5.80 -8.49 7.71
N ALA A 182 -5.42 -7.27 8.09
CA ALA A 182 -4.03 -6.87 8.25
C ALA A 182 -3.10 -7.28 7.09
N PRO A 183 -3.47 -7.06 5.81
CA PRO A 183 -2.49 -7.11 4.72
C PRO A 183 -1.40 -6.07 4.96
N LEU A 184 -0.17 -6.53 5.21
CA LEU A 184 0.95 -5.67 5.56
C LEU A 184 2.21 -6.05 4.78
N VAL A 185 2.95 -5.03 4.37
CA VAL A 185 4.41 -5.12 4.22
C VAL A 185 5.01 -4.73 5.57
N MET A 186 5.87 -5.58 6.13
CA MET A 186 6.64 -5.27 7.34
C MET A 186 8.11 -5.10 6.96
N MET A 187 8.64 -3.91 7.18
CA MET A 187 10.05 -3.60 6.97
C MET A 187 10.79 -3.72 8.31
N ALA A 188 11.52 -4.83 8.53
CA ALA A 188 12.10 -5.17 9.83
C ALA A 188 13.55 -4.68 9.99
N TYR A 189 13.91 -4.19 11.19
CA TYR A 189 15.27 -3.68 11.50
C TYR A 189 16.25 -4.77 11.94
N GLN A 190 15.73 -5.95 12.24
CA GLN A 190 16.49 -7.12 12.66
C GLN A 190 16.19 -8.29 11.73
N ASP A 191 17.11 -9.24 11.67
CA ASP A 191 17.09 -10.45 10.85
C ASP A 191 16.91 -11.72 11.69
N GLU A 192 16.68 -11.61 13.00
CA GLU A 192 16.33 -12.75 13.85
C GLU A 192 15.00 -13.39 13.42
N ASN A 193 14.94 -14.72 13.36
CA ASN A 193 13.75 -15.46 12.93
C ASN A 193 12.53 -15.18 13.80
N GLU A 194 11.40 -14.86 13.17
CA GLU A 194 10.10 -14.55 13.80
C GLU A 194 10.12 -13.41 14.84
N LYS A 195 11.19 -12.61 14.86
CA LYS A 195 11.43 -11.57 15.86
C LYS A 195 11.69 -10.23 15.22
N GLY A 196 11.72 -9.20 16.06
CA GLY A 196 12.21 -7.89 15.68
C GLY A 196 11.13 -6.85 15.42
N LYS A 197 11.54 -5.61 15.60
CA LYS A 197 10.72 -4.43 15.35
C LYS A 197 10.65 -4.18 13.85
N TYR A 198 9.52 -3.63 13.41
CA TYR A 198 9.28 -3.33 12.01
C TYR A 198 8.43 -2.06 11.86
N ASP A 199 8.54 -1.42 10.70
CA ASP A 199 7.51 -0.51 10.21
C ASP A 199 6.45 -1.35 9.48
N GLY A 200 5.19 -1.31 9.94
CA GLY A 200 4.07 -2.04 9.36
C GLY A 200 3.27 -1.16 8.42
N LEU A 201 3.15 -1.58 7.17
CA LEU A 201 2.64 -0.75 6.08
C LEU A 201 1.48 -1.47 5.40
N ARG A 202 0.27 -0.95 5.57
CA ARG A 202 -0.94 -1.59 5.06
C ARG A 202 -1.08 -1.41 3.57
N TYR A 203 -1.50 -2.49 2.89
CA TYR A 203 -1.92 -2.45 1.49
C TYR A 203 -3.39 -2.86 1.33
N THR A 204 -3.93 -2.67 0.13
CA THR A 204 -5.32 -3.01 -0.20
C THR A 204 -5.55 -4.52 -0.09
N ASP A 205 -6.69 -4.93 0.45
CA ASP A 205 -7.02 -6.35 0.63
C ASP A 205 -6.91 -7.12 -0.71
N PRO A 206 -6.09 -8.20 -0.77
CA PRO A 206 -5.89 -8.97 -1.98
C PRO A 206 -7.16 -9.74 -2.36
N GLN A 207 -7.36 -9.91 -3.67
CA GLN A 207 -8.50 -10.63 -4.25
C GLN A 207 -8.02 -11.89 -4.98
N ASP A 208 -8.96 -12.67 -5.52
CA ASP A 208 -8.69 -13.80 -6.41
C ASP A 208 -8.05 -13.38 -7.75
N GLU A 209 -8.35 -12.16 -8.19
CA GLU A 209 -7.68 -11.52 -9.31
C GLU A 209 -6.34 -10.87 -8.91
N TRP A 210 -5.40 -10.86 -9.86
CA TRP A 210 -4.13 -10.15 -9.71
C TRP A 210 -4.36 -8.66 -9.48
N ARG A 211 -3.72 -8.12 -8.43
CA ARG A 211 -3.71 -6.69 -8.15
C ARG A 211 -2.29 -6.21 -7.93
N GLU A 212 -1.97 -5.10 -8.58
CA GLU A 212 -0.74 -4.37 -8.28
C GLU A 212 -0.90 -3.63 -6.95
N VAL A 213 0.16 -3.63 -6.16
CA VAL A 213 0.26 -2.98 -4.85
C VAL A 213 1.54 -2.16 -4.85
N PHE A 214 1.44 -0.95 -4.29
CA PHE A 214 2.56 -0.04 -4.07
C PHE A 214 2.50 0.45 -2.65
N VAL A 215 3.61 0.30 -1.94
CA VAL A 215 3.73 0.70 -0.56
C VAL A 215 5.00 1.51 -0.45
N SER A 216 4.89 2.77 -0.06
CA SER A 216 6.08 3.56 0.26
C SER A 216 6.56 3.19 1.67
N PHE A 217 7.79 3.55 2.02
CA PHE A 217 8.27 3.55 3.40
C PHE A 217 9.15 4.78 3.65
N ASN A 218 9.51 5.03 4.92
CA ASN A 218 10.36 6.17 5.25
C ASN A 218 11.77 5.96 4.67
N PRO A 219 12.20 6.77 3.68
CA PRO A 219 13.51 6.60 3.03
C PRO A 219 14.68 6.87 3.97
N ASP A 220 14.50 7.72 4.99
CA ASP A 220 15.54 8.02 5.98
C ASP A 220 15.83 6.81 6.89
N ARG A 221 14.91 5.83 6.92
CA ARG A 221 15.05 4.58 7.67
C ARG A 221 15.36 3.39 6.77
N ALA A 222 15.33 3.56 5.45
CA ALA A 222 15.37 2.45 4.51
C ALA A 222 16.66 1.62 4.62
N GLY A 223 17.81 2.29 4.83
CA GLY A 223 19.09 1.61 5.07
C GLY A 223 19.19 0.84 6.39
N LEU A 224 18.20 0.94 7.29
CA LEU A 224 18.17 0.20 8.55
C LEU A 224 17.44 -1.14 8.43
N TYR A 225 16.68 -1.34 7.36
CA TYR A 225 15.90 -2.56 7.18
C TYR A 225 16.83 -3.72 6.77
N LYS A 226 16.59 -4.88 7.37
CA LYS A 226 17.33 -6.12 7.12
C LYS A 226 16.47 -7.23 6.51
N MET A 227 15.16 -7.03 6.48
CA MET A 227 14.21 -8.03 6.03
C MET A 227 12.89 -7.39 5.64
N ILE A 228 12.25 -8.00 4.65
CA ILE A 228 10.92 -7.66 4.18
C ILE A 228 9.99 -8.82 4.51
N ARG A 229 8.81 -8.52 5.03
CA ARG A 229 7.72 -9.49 5.17
C ARG A 229 6.52 -9.00 4.40
N VAL A 230 5.90 -9.85 3.59
CA VAL A 230 4.66 -9.53 2.87
C VAL A 230 3.65 -10.59 3.24
N GLY A 231 2.51 -10.18 3.81
CA GLY A 231 1.58 -11.17 4.34
C GLY A 231 0.30 -10.58 4.88
N MET A 232 -0.49 -11.44 5.53
CA MET A 232 -1.82 -11.11 6.03
C MET A 232 -2.29 -12.09 7.10
N CYS A 233 -3.42 -11.77 7.72
CA CYS A 233 -4.16 -12.68 8.58
C CYS A 233 -5.41 -13.20 7.86
N THR A 234 -5.89 -14.37 8.29
CA THR A 234 -7.10 -15.00 7.74
C THR A 234 -7.94 -15.68 8.81
N SER A 235 -9.25 -15.82 8.59
CA SER A 235 -10.10 -16.65 9.46
C SER A 235 -10.19 -18.10 8.97
N SER A 236 -9.60 -18.44 7.83
CA SER A 236 -9.57 -19.80 7.29
C SER A 236 -8.51 -20.67 7.94
N ASP A 237 -8.72 -21.99 7.97
CA ASP A 237 -7.70 -22.98 8.40
C ASP A 237 -6.57 -23.12 7.37
N GLN A 238 -6.72 -22.54 6.17
CA GLN A 238 -5.70 -22.51 5.14
C GLN A 238 -5.73 -21.18 4.38
N ILE A 239 -4.56 -20.71 3.96
CA ILE A 239 -4.42 -19.62 3.00
C ILE A 239 -3.35 -19.96 1.95
N ASP A 240 -3.70 -19.73 0.69
CA ASP A 240 -2.80 -19.78 -0.45
C ASP A 240 -2.82 -18.40 -1.10
N TYR A 241 -1.65 -17.78 -1.29
CA TYR A 241 -1.52 -16.56 -2.08
C TYR A 241 -0.27 -16.58 -2.94
N TRP A 242 -0.25 -15.72 -3.96
CA TRP A 242 0.84 -15.61 -4.91
C TRP A 242 1.35 -14.18 -4.96
N LEU A 243 2.67 -14.05 -5.08
CA LEU A 243 3.40 -12.80 -5.19
C LEU A 243 4.27 -12.85 -6.45
N LYS A 244 4.24 -11.80 -7.27
CA LYS A 244 5.15 -11.64 -8.42
C LYS A 244 5.45 -10.17 -8.71
N ASP A 245 6.32 -9.93 -9.68
CA ASP A 245 6.72 -8.60 -10.14
C ASP A 245 7.20 -7.70 -8.99
N VAL A 246 7.88 -8.29 -8.00
CA VAL A 246 8.36 -7.58 -6.82
C VAL A 246 9.53 -6.68 -7.19
N VAL A 247 9.39 -5.39 -6.89
CA VAL A 247 10.37 -4.36 -7.19
C VAL A 247 10.54 -3.41 -6.01
N ILE A 248 11.79 -3.04 -5.74
CA ILE A 248 12.14 -1.96 -4.83
C ILE A 248 12.35 -0.69 -5.65
N TYR A 249 11.74 0.39 -5.18
CA TYR A 249 11.89 1.71 -5.77
C TYR A 249 12.91 2.52 -5.00
N PHE A 250 13.78 3.20 -5.72
CA PHE A 250 14.78 4.11 -5.17
C PHE A 250 14.54 5.53 -5.70
N ARG A 251 14.91 6.53 -4.90
CA ARG A 251 14.99 7.90 -5.41
C ARG A 251 15.92 7.92 -6.63
N PRO A 252 15.58 8.68 -7.68
CA PRO A 252 16.50 8.95 -8.78
C PRO A 252 17.76 9.66 -8.30
#